data_AF-A0A3L6QSI3-F1
#
_entry.id   AF-A0A3L6QSI3-F1
#
_cell.length_a   1.000
_cell.length_b   1.000
_cell.length_c   1.000
_cell.angle_alpha   90.00
_cell.angle_beta   90.00
_cell.angle_gamma   90.00
#
_symmetry.space_group_name_H-M   'P 1'
#
loop_
_entity.id
_entity.type
_entity.pdbx_description
1 polymer ?
#
loop_
_entity_poly.entity_id
_entity_poly.type
_entity_poly.pdbx_seq_one_letter_code
_entity_poly.pdbx_strand_id
1 'polypeptide(L)'
;MAFYQGKLYALAIDENLLVVNISQDPNTGDPQVSRIGQVIKGDPDPLFEAWLPDDTTARKKLYLVESRGALLMVRRKVCCRVVGDTIVAGGISEFEVLEADFEHSRWVNVTTLGDDQMLFLG
;
A
#
# COMPACT_ATOMS: atom_id res chain seq x y z
N MET A 1 0.12 7.04 -2.98
CA MET A 1 0.89 8.08 -2.26
C MET A 1 -0.04 8.73 -1.25
N ALA A 2 0.48 9.23 -0.14
CA ALA A 2 -0.28 9.94 0.88
C ALA A 2 0.58 11.02 1.53
N PHE A 3 -0.05 12.09 2.00
CA PHE A 3 0.60 13.11 2.80
C PHE A 3 0.42 12.78 4.29
N TYR A 4 1.49 12.82 5.06
CA TYR A 4 1.47 12.47 6.48
C TYR A 4 2.52 13.29 7.23
N GLN A 5 2.12 13.94 8.32
CA GLN A 5 3.00 14.73 9.18
C GLN A 5 3.96 15.68 8.42
N GLY A 6 3.45 16.37 7.39
CA GLY A 6 4.25 17.33 6.63
C GLY A 6 5.14 16.72 5.53
N LYS A 7 5.09 15.40 5.31
CA LYS A 7 5.92 14.69 4.33
C LYS A 7 5.07 13.92 3.34
N LEU A 8 5.59 13.76 2.12
CA LEU A 8 4.98 12.93 1.09
C LEU A 8 5.52 11.51 1.18
N TYR A 9 4.62 10.53 1.23
CA TYR A 9 4.96 9.12 1.24
C TYR A 9 4.40 8.39 0.01
N ALA A 10 5.17 7.43 -0.48
CA ALA A 10 4.81 6.54 -1.56
C ALA A 10 4.91 5.09 -1.10
N LEU A 11 3.98 4.25 -1.55
CA LEU A 11 3.99 2.82 -1.30
C LEU A 11 4.39 2.12 -2.59
N ALA A 12 5.48 1.37 -2.53
CA ALA A 12 5.96 0.59 -3.66
C ALA A 12 5.23 -0.77 -3.76
N ILE A 13 5.38 -1.44 -4.91
CA ILE A 13 4.72 -2.72 -5.20
C ILE A 13 5.17 -3.86 -4.27
N ASP A 14 6.42 -3.77 -3.81
CA ASP A 14 7.05 -4.65 -2.82
C ASP A 14 6.74 -4.24 -1.37
N GLU A 15 5.76 -3.34 -1.18
CA GLU A 15 5.28 -2.85 0.11
C GLU A 15 6.30 -2.01 0.89
N ASN A 16 7.37 -1.56 0.24
CA ASN A 16 8.26 -0.59 0.82
C ASN A 16 7.55 0.77 0.98
N LEU A 17 7.65 1.36 2.18
CA LEU A 17 7.25 2.74 2.39
C LEU A 17 8.43 3.66 2.07
N LEU A 18 8.21 4.57 1.13
CA LEU A 18 9.19 5.55 0.69
C LEU A 18 8.76 6.94 1.15
N VAL A 19 9.68 7.70 1.71
CA VAL A 19 9.53 9.15 1.93
C VAL A 19 10.10 9.89 0.73
N VAL A 20 9.31 10.80 0.17
CA VAL A 20 9.68 11.63 -0.97
C VAL A 20 9.90 13.04 -0.46
N ASN A 21 11.15 13.49 -0.49
CA ASN A 21 11.50 14.86 -0.16
C ASN A 21 11.40 15.72 -1.43
N ILE A 22 10.67 16.82 -1.33
CA ILE A 22 10.51 17.81 -2.39
C ILE A 22 11.28 19.05 -1.96
N SER A 23 12.16 19.56 -2.83
CA SER A 23 12.83 20.84 -2.65
C SER A 23 12.48 21.78 -3.80
N GLN A 24 12.95 23.00 -3.71
CA GLN A 24 12.82 23.97 -4.79
C GLN A 24 14.03 23.89 -5.72
N ASP A 25 13.81 24.01 -7.03
CA ASP A 25 14.88 24.26 -7.98
C ASP A 25 15.42 25.69 -7.80
N PRO A 26 16.75 25.86 -7.62
CA PRO A 26 17.32 27.19 -7.36
C PRO A 26 17.29 28.13 -8.58
N ASN A 27 17.10 27.59 -9.79
CA ASN A 27 17.08 28.37 -11.03
C ASN A 27 15.65 28.71 -11.45
N THR A 28 14.71 27.77 -11.36
CA THR A 28 13.33 27.97 -11.82
C THR A 28 12.35 28.28 -10.70
N GLY A 29 12.67 27.89 -9.46
CA GLY A 29 11.75 27.98 -8.34
C GLY A 29 10.72 26.86 -8.29
N ASP A 30 10.77 25.88 -9.22
CA ASP A 30 9.78 24.80 -9.30
C ASP A 30 10.01 23.71 -8.24
N PRO A 31 8.96 23.00 -7.81
CA PRO A 31 9.12 21.83 -6.95
C PRO A 31 9.81 20.68 -7.70
N GLN A 32 10.88 20.15 -7.11
CA GLN A 32 11.61 18.99 -7.61
C GLN A 32 11.78 17.93 -6.52
N VAL A 33 11.80 16.65 -6.91
CA VAL A 33 12.14 15.57 -5.98
C VAL A 33 13.64 15.63 -5.70
N SER A 34 14.01 15.93 -4.45
CA SER A 34 15.42 16.01 -4.05
C SER A 34 15.97 14.67 -3.59
N ARG A 35 15.14 13.87 -2.91
CA ARG A 35 15.54 12.56 -2.39
C ARG A 35 14.33 11.66 -2.19
N ILE A 36 14.51 10.39 -2.52
CA ILE A 36 13.61 9.32 -2.12
C ILE A 36 14.36 8.44 -1.11
N GLY A 37 13.79 8.28 0.08
CA GLY A 37 14.32 7.42 1.13
C GLY A 37 13.36 6.29 1.44
N GLN A 38 13.88 5.13 1.80
CA GLN A 38 13.06 4.03 2.33
C GLN A 38 12.97 4.18 3.85
N VAL A 39 11.74 4.14 4.38
CA VAL A 39 11.47 4.24 5.83
C VAL A 39 10.93 2.96 6.42
N ILE A 40 10.21 2.15 5.64
CA ILE A 40 9.78 0.81 6.05
C ILE A 40 10.13 -0.15 4.92
N LYS A 41 10.75 -1.28 5.28
CA LYS A 41 10.94 -2.40 4.38
C LYS A 41 9.66 -3.24 4.40
N GLY A 42 9.10 -3.48 3.22
CA GLY A 42 7.96 -4.35 3.04
C GLY A 42 8.29 -5.79 3.42
N ASP A 43 7.27 -6.50 3.90
CA ASP A 43 7.31 -7.94 4.15
C ASP A 43 6.17 -8.59 3.36
N PRO A 44 6.31 -8.65 2.01
CA PRO A 44 5.28 -9.20 1.16
C PRO A 44 5.15 -10.70 1.41
N ASP A 45 3.91 -11.17 1.57
CA ASP A 45 3.61 -12.59 1.74
C ASP A 45 4.12 -13.40 0.51
N PRO A 46 5.12 -14.27 0.67
CA PRO A 46 5.68 -15.05 -0.44
C PRO A 46 4.70 -16.11 -0.94
N LEU A 47 3.67 -16.45 -0.16
CA LEU A 47 2.62 -17.41 -0.52
C LEU A 47 1.40 -16.76 -1.14
N PHE A 48 1.44 -15.46 -1.45
CA PHE A 48 0.31 -14.73 -2.02
C PHE A 48 -0.32 -15.40 -3.25
N GLU A 49 0.50 -16.02 -4.11
CA GLU A 49 0.05 -16.78 -5.29
C GLU A 49 -0.38 -18.22 -4.95
N ALA A 50 0.14 -18.79 -3.85
CA ALA A 50 -0.09 -20.17 -3.44
C ALA A 50 -1.45 -20.40 -2.76
N TRP A 51 -2.22 -19.33 -2.49
CA TRP A 51 -3.55 -19.41 -1.85
C TRP A 51 -4.66 -19.86 -2.80
N LEU A 52 -4.35 -20.17 -4.05
CA LEU A 52 -5.32 -20.28 -5.12
C LEU A 52 -5.29 -21.63 -5.85
N PRO A 53 -6.44 -22.20 -6.25
CA PRO A 53 -6.48 -23.37 -7.14
C PRO A 53 -5.84 -23.06 -8.51
N ASP A 54 -5.33 -24.08 -9.19
CA ASP A 54 -4.48 -23.98 -10.41
C ASP A 54 -5.03 -23.06 -11.53
N ASP A 55 -6.36 -22.91 -11.65
CA ASP A 55 -7.01 -22.06 -12.66
C ASP A 55 -7.29 -20.62 -12.20
N THR A 56 -6.74 -20.21 -11.05
CA THR A 56 -6.94 -18.88 -10.46
C THR A 56 -5.63 -18.16 -10.17
N THR A 57 -5.62 -16.85 -10.38
CA THR A 57 -4.46 -15.97 -10.12
C THR A 57 -4.82 -14.91 -9.09
N ALA A 58 -3.89 -14.60 -8.19
CA ALA A 58 -4.08 -13.64 -7.12
C ALA A 58 -3.59 -12.28 -7.59
N ARG A 59 -4.42 -11.24 -7.48
CA ARG A 59 -3.99 -9.85 -7.73
C ARG A 59 -3.99 -9.04 -6.45
N LYS A 60 -2.86 -8.43 -6.17
CA LYS A 60 -2.66 -7.54 -5.03
C LYS A 60 -2.85 -6.08 -5.50
N LYS A 61 -3.74 -5.35 -4.83
CA LYS A 61 -3.79 -3.89 -4.90
C LYS A 61 -3.35 -3.33 -3.56
N LEU A 62 -2.48 -2.33 -3.61
CA LEU A 62 -1.95 -1.65 -2.44
C LEU A 62 -2.46 -0.22 -2.41
N TYR A 63 -2.98 0.20 -1.26
CA TYR A 63 -3.43 1.57 -1.02
C TYR A 63 -2.65 2.13 0.15
N LEU A 64 -2.22 3.37 0.05
CA LEU A 64 -1.59 4.11 1.14
C LEU A 64 -2.54 5.23 1.54
N VAL A 65 -3.00 5.24 2.78
CA VAL A 65 -4.04 6.14 3.26
C VAL A 65 -3.62 6.71 4.61
N GLU A 66 -3.81 8.01 4.79
CA GLU A 66 -3.72 8.63 6.11
C GLU A 66 -5.12 8.60 6.75
N SER A 67 -5.20 8.15 8.01
CA SER A 67 -6.44 8.16 8.78
C SER A 67 -6.16 8.51 10.24
N ARG A 68 -6.73 9.63 10.70
CA ARG A 68 -6.68 10.11 12.10
C ARG A 68 -5.28 10.13 12.73
N GLY A 69 -4.27 10.52 11.95
CA GLY A 69 -2.89 10.60 12.43
C GLY A 69 -2.14 9.26 12.37
N ALA A 70 -2.71 8.23 11.75
CA ALA A 70 -2.01 6.99 11.40
C ALA A 70 -1.82 6.91 9.88
N LEU A 71 -0.69 6.35 9.44
CA LEU A 71 -0.45 6.04 8.04
C LEU A 71 -0.65 4.54 7.82
N LEU A 72 -1.63 4.20 6.98
CA LEU A 72 -2.10 2.84 6.77
C LEU A 72 -1.76 2.34 5.36
N MET A 73 -1.23 1.13 5.27
CA MET A 73 -1.25 0.32 4.07
C MET A 73 -2.50 -0.56 4.08
N VAL A 74 -3.34 -0.44 3.06
CA VAL A 74 -4.40 -1.42 2.81
C VAL A 74 -3.98 -2.34 1.67
N ARG A 75 -3.86 -3.62 1.98
CA ARG A 75 -3.59 -4.68 1.01
C ARG A 75 -4.92 -5.33 0.64
N ARG A 76 -5.35 -5.13 -0.60
CA ARG A 76 -6.50 -5.83 -1.17
C ARG A 76 -6.02 -7.03 -1.98
N LYS A 77 -6.41 -8.23 -1.56
CA LYS A 77 -6.16 -9.49 -2.24
C LYS A 77 -7.40 -9.84 -3.05
N VAL A 78 -7.28 -9.94 -4.37
CA VAL A 78 -8.39 -10.29 -5.26
C VAL A 78 -8.09 -11.61 -5.92
N CYS A 79 -8.97 -12.61 -5.73
CA CYS A 79 -8.93 -13.84 -6.51
C CYS A 79 -9.45 -13.52 -7.92
N CYS A 80 -8.72 -13.93 -8.94
CA CYS A 80 -9.14 -13.84 -10.33
C CYS A 80 -9.17 -15.22 -10.97
N ARG A 81 -10.10 -15.43 -11.91
CA ARG A 81 -10.19 -16.62 -12.76
C ARG A 81 -9.64 -16.29 -14.14
N VAL A 82 -8.95 -17.24 -14.74
CA VAL A 82 -8.52 -17.15 -16.13
C VAL A 82 -9.61 -17.79 -17.01
N VAL A 83 -10.18 -17.02 -17.92
CA VAL A 83 -11.20 -17.49 -18.88
C VAL A 83 -10.70 -17.16 -20.28
N GLY A 84 -10.16 -18.17 -20.98
CA GLY A 84 -9.40 -17.96 -22.22
C GLY A 84 -8.20 -17.05 -21.96
N ASP A 85 -8.05 -15.98 -22.75
CA ASP A 85 -7.00 -14.97 -22.57
C ASP A 85 -7.39 -13.83 -21.61
N THR A 86 -8.53 -13.93 -20.93
CA THR A 86 -9.06 -12.85 -20.06
C THR A 86 -8.99 -13.22 -18.58
N ILE A 87 -8.72 -12.22 -17.74
CA ILE A 87 -8.69 -12.35 -16.29
C ILE A 87 -9.96 -11.69 -15.73
N VAL A 88 -10.80 -12.48 -15.08
CA VAL A 88 -12.09 -12.04 -14.50
C VAL A 88 -12.01 -12.13 -12.99
N ALA A 89 -12.66 -11.22 -12.25
CA ALA A 89 -12.72 -11.32 -10.79
C ALA A 89 -13.46 -12.60 -10.37
N GLY A 90 -12.81 -13.43 -9.56
CA GLY A 90 -13.32 -14.71 -9.07
C GLY A 90 -14.30 -14.60 -7.90
N GLY A 91 -14.67 -13.37 -7.51
CA GLY A 91 -15.67 -13.08 -6.47
C GLY A 91 -15.11 -12.94 -5.05
N ILE A 92 -13.88 -13.39 -4.79
CA ILE A 92 -13.24 -13.25 -3.46
C ILE A 92 -12.33 -12.01 -3.45
N SER A 93 -12.58 -11.11 -2.49
CA SER A 93 -11.79 -9.91 -2.22
C SER A 93 -11.56 -9.80 -0.72
N GLU A 94 -10.33 -10.00 -0.29
CA GLU A 94 -9.93 -9.84 1.11
C GLU A 94 -9.13 -8.56 1.29
N PHE A 95 -9.23 -7.97 2.48
CA PHE A 95 -8.52 -6.77 2.85
C PHE A 95 -7.73 -7.03 4.12
N GLU A 96 -6.46 -6.65 4.10
CA GLU A 96 -5.60 -6.55 5.27
C GLU A 96 -5.20 -5.09 5.42
N VAL A 97 -5.23 -4.59 6.65
CA VAL A 97 -4.81 -3.23 6.96
C VAL A 97 -3.60 -3.30 7.88
N LEU A 98 -2.57 -2.55 7.54
CA LEU A 98 -1.36 -2.45 8.34
C LEU A 98 -1.04 -0.99 8.61
N GLU A 99 -0.68 -0.70 9.84
CA GLU A 99 -0.22 0.62 10.28
C GLU A 99 1.30 0.73 10.19
N ALA A 100 1.78 1.92 9.82
CA ALA A 100 3.19 2.24 9.77
C ALA A 100 3.74 2.48 11.18
N ASP A 101 4.52 1.52 11.68
CA ASP A 101 5.30 1.65 12.91
C ASP A 101 6.68 2.24 12.55
N PHE A 102 6.78 3.57 12.61
CA PHE A 102 8.01 4.29 12.27
C PHE A 102 9.14 4.06 13.29
N GLU A 103 8.80 3.77 14.55
CA GLU A 103 9.80 3.51 15.59
C GLU A 103 10.59 2.23 15.29
N HIS A 104 9.88 1.20 14.83
CA HIS A 104 10.48 -0.11 14.50
C HIS A 104 10.67 -0.33 13.00
N SER A 105 10.38 0.67 12.16
CA SER A 105 10.52 0.63 10.70
C SER A 105 9.82 -0.57 10.03
N ARG A 106 8.58 -0.88 10.46
CA ARG A 106 7.81 -2.05 10.00
C ARG A 106 6.32 -1.75 9.83
N TRP A 107 5.66 -2.62 9.09
CA TRP A 107 4.20 -2.66 9.04
C TRP A 107 3.64 -3.53 10.17
N VAL A 108 2.58 -3.06 10.83
CA VAL A 108 1.90 -3.78 11.92
C VAL A 108 0.44 -3.99 11.56
N ASN A 109 -0.03 -5.24 11.56
CA ASN A 109 -1.42 -5.56 11.24
C ASN A 109 -2.38 -4.96 12.29
N VAL A 110 -3.44 -4.31 11.83
CA VAL A 110 -4.49 -3.77 12.69
C VAL A 110 -5.81 -4.51 12.44
N THR A 111 -6.46 -4.92 13.53
CA THR A 111 -7.70 -5.71 13.47
C THR A 111 -8.96 -4.86 13.37
N THR A 112 -8.87 -3.58 13.73
CA THR A 112 -9.97 -2.61 13.65
C THR A 112 -9.41 -1.22 13.33
N LEU A 113 -10.19 -0.44 12.58
CA LEU A 113 -9.93 0.99 12.35
C LEU A 113 -10.57 1.87 13.45
N GLY A 114 -11.25 1.25 14.40
CA GLY A 114 -12.14 1.90 15.37
C GLY A 114 -13.58 2.01 14.86
N ASP A 115 -14.53 2.09 15.79
CA ASP A 115 -15.97 1.93 15.51
C ASP A 115 -16.57 3.08 14.66
N ASP A 116 -15.86 4.20 14.50
CA ASP A 116 -16.31 5.39 13.78
C ASP A 116 -15.53 5.66 12.47
N GLN A 117 -14.84 4.64 11.92
CA GLN A 117 -14.00 4.81 10.73
C GLN A 117 -14.41 3.88 9.59
N MET A 118 -14.45 4.44 8.38
CA MET A 118 -14.63 3.70 7.14
C MET A 118 -13.64 4.22 6.10
N LEU A 119 -12.99 3.31 5.38
CA LEU A 119 -12.11 3.62 4.26
C LEU A 119 -12.83 3.26 2.95
N PHE A 120 -12.96 4.24 2.06
CA PHE A 120 -13.48 4.02 0.71
C PHE A 120 -12.30 3.92 -0.26
N LEU A 121 -12.13 2.74 -0.86
CA LEU A 121 -11.02 2.41 -1.75
C LEU A 121 -11.56 2.15 -3.16
N GLY A 122 -10.94 2.77 -4.17
CA GLY A 122 -11.32 2.65 -5.59
C GLY A 122 -10.93 1.34 -6.26
#